data_AF-A0A2H6A3S2-F1
#
_entry.id   AF-A0A2H6A3S2-F1
#
_cell.length_a   1.000
_cell.length_b   1.000
_cell.length_c   1.000
_cell.angle_alpha   90.00
_cell.angle_beta   90.00
_cell.angle_gamma   90.00
#
_symmetry.space_group_name_H-M   'P 1'
#
loop_
_entity.id
_entity.type
_entity.pdbx_description
1 polymer ?
#
loop_
_entity_poly.entity_id
_entity_poly.type
_entity_poly.pdbx_seq_one_letter_code
_entity_poly.pdbx_strand_id
1 'polypeptide(L)'
;MVPVRREGDFARSLPGGDLIAAGLDDLARGVESVEALLVSIGAPRLVRLGYRVPNPLPDPERRLYERLCAEDPFTAHSRYNALIRRLVSFERAAECAS
;
A
#
# COMPACT_ATOMS: atom_id res chain seq x y z
N MET A 1 -17.51 -6.86 27.73
CA MET A 1 -16.83 -7.45 26.55
C MET A 1 -17.10 -6.53 25.38
N VAL A 2 -16.24 -5.53 25.18
CA VAL A 2 -16.32 -4.63 24.01
C VAL A 2 -15.75 -5.41 22.81
N PRO A 3 -16.40 -5.44 21.64
CA PRO A 3 -15.80 -6.05 20.48
C PRO A 3 -14.56 -5.23 20.12
N VAL A 4 -13.37 -5.81 20.31
CA VAL A 4 -12.12 -5.27 19.76
C VAL A 4 -12.31 -5.30 18.25
N ARG A 5 -12.70 -4.15 17.69
CA ARG A 5 -12.70 -3.95 16.25
C ARG A 5 -11.26 -4.20 15.81
N ARG A 6 -11.00 -5.28 15.07
CA ARG A 6 -9.66 -5.55 14.55
C ARG A 6 -9.33 -4.41 13.59
N GLU A 7 -8.30 -3.63 13.92
CA GLU A 7 -7.75 -2.55 13.08
C GLU A 7 -7.65 -2.96 11.59
N GLY A 8 -7.36 -4.24 11.33
CA GLY A 8 -7.23 -4.81 9.98
C GLY A 8 -8.52 -4.97 9.17
N ASP A 9 -9.70 -5.07 9.79
CA ASP A 9 -10.99 -5.19 9.06
C ASP A 9 -11.49 -3.82 8.58
N PHE A 10 -11.19 -2.77 9.38
CA PHE A 10 -11.49 -1.38 9.03
C PHE A 10 -10.60 -0.90 7.90
N ALA A 11 -9.31 -1.23 7.93
CA ALA A 11 -8.38 -0.88 6.88
C ALA A 11 -8.85 -1.37 5.50
N ARG A 12 -9.32 -2.62 5.38
CA ARG A 12 -9.84 -3.17 4.11
C ARG A 12 -11.10 -2.48 3.58
N SER A 13 -11.86 -1.83 4.47
CA SER A 13 -13.09 -1.14 4.11
C SER A 13 -12.85 0.27 3.55
N LEU A 14 -11.63 0.79 3.68
CA LEU A 14 -11.22 2.08 3.13
C LEU A 14 -10.87 1.97 1.63
N PRO A 15 -11.05 3.04 0.85
CA PRO A 15 -10.67 3.05 -0.56
C PRO A 15 -9.18 2.74 -0.73
N GLY A 16 -8.85 1.65 -1.41
CA GLY A 16 -7.47 1.18 -1.60
C GLY A 16 -6.96 0.27 -0.46
N GLY A 17 -7.77 -0.01 0.55
CA GLY A 17 -7.41 -0.86 1.68
C GLY A 17 -7.12 -2.31 1.32
N ASP A 18 -7.71 -2.82 0.24
CA ASP A 18 -7.39 -4.10 -0.37
C ASP A 18 -5.90 -4.20 -0.76
N LEU A 19 -5.39 -3.16 -1.44
CA LEU A 19 -3.98 -3.09 -1.87
C LEU A 19 -3.04 -2.96 -0.67
N ILE A 20 -3.41 -2.14 0.32
CA ILE A 20 -2.58 -1.96 1.52
C ILE A 20 -2.51 -3.26 2.32
N ALA A 21 -3.64 -3.95 2.51
CA ALA A 21 -3.67 -5.21 3.22
C ALA A 21 -2.84 -6.30 2.51
N ALA A 22 -2.95 -6.40 1.18
CA ALA A 22 -2.15 -7.32 0.39
C ALA A 22 -0.66 -7.00 0.48
N GLY A 23 -0.27 -5.73 0.30
CA GLY A 23 1.12 -5.32 0.36
C GLY A 23 1.77 -5.51 1.74
N LEU A 24 1.01 -5.34 2.82
CA LEU A 24 1.48 -5.64 4.17
C LEU A 24 1.70 -7.14 4.39
N ASP A 25 0.84 -8.00 3.86
CA ASP A 25 1.02 -9.47 3.91
C ASP A 25 2.26 -9.88 3.10
N ASP A 26 2.40 -9.34 1.89
CA ASP A 26 3.54 -9.61 1.02
C ASP A 26 4.86 -9.18 1.67
N LEU A 27 4.92 -7.97 2.25
CA LEU A 27 6.09 -7.51 3.01
C LEU A 27 6.41 -8.40 4.21
N ALA A 28 5.39 -8.86 4.95
CA ALA A 28 5.58 -9.78 6.08
C ALA A 28 6.15 -11.13 5.64
N ARG A 29 5.88 -11.54 4.38
CA ARG A 29 6.36 -12.77 3.76
C ARG A 29 7.68 -12.58 2.98
N GLY A 30 8.21 -11.36 2.93
CA GLY A 30 9.41 -11.04 2.14
C GLY A 30 9.18 -11.10 0.63
N VAL A 31 7.92 -10.99 0.18
CA VAL A 31 7.53 -10.98 -1.22
C VAL A 31 7.57 -9.55 -1.74
N GLU A 32 8.37 -9.34 -2.78
CA GLU A 32 8.28 -8.12 -3.57
C GLU A 32 7.13 -8.27 -4.56
N SER A 33 5.98 -7.66 -4.26
CA SER A 33 4.81 -7.52 -5.14
C SER A 33 4.58 -6.06 -5.54
N VAL A 34 3.66 -5.81 -6.48
CA VAL A 34 3.24 -4.44 -6.81
C VAL A 34 2.65 -3.74 -5.58
N GLU A 35 1.88 -4.46 -4.80
CA GLU A 35 1.26 -4.02 -3.56
C GLU A 35 2.30 -3.77 -2.45
N ALA A 36 3.29 -4.64 -2.29
CA ALA A 36 4.38 -4.47 -1.34
C ALA A 36 5.23 -3.23 -1.66
N LEU A 37 5.50 -3.00 -2.95
CA LEU A 37 6.18 -1.80 -3.42
C LEU A 37 5.32 -0.56 -3.15
N LEU A 38 4.02 -0.61 -3.45
CA LEU A 38 3.09 0.49 -3.16
C LEU A 38 3.04 0.83 -1.66
N VAL A 39 2.94 -0.18 -0.79
CA VAL A 39 2.98 0.01 0.67
C VAL A 39 4.33 0.56 1.13
N SER A 40 5.43 0.13 0.51
CA SER A 40 6.76 0.65 0.81
C SER A 40 6.91 2.13 0.44
N ILE A 41 6.29 2.57 -0.67
CA ILE A 41 6.20 4.00 -1.05
C ILE A 41 5.45 4.81 0.03
N GLY A 42 4.30 4.30 0.48
CA GLY A 42 3.48 4.94 1.52
C GLY A 42 4.01 4.79 2.96
N ALA A 43 5.09 4.03 3.17
CA ALA A 43 5.52 3.61 4.51
C ALA A 43 5.69 4.77 5.51
N PRO A 44 6.30 5.92 5.15
CA PRO A 44 6.46 7.02 6.10
C PRO A 44 5.13 7.56 6.65
N ARG A 45 4.08 7.59 5.82
CA ARG A 45 2.76 8.11 6.23
C ARG A 45 1.91 7.04 6.90
N LEU A 46 1.95 5.81 6.39
CA LEU A 46 1.29 4.66 7.02
C LEU A 46 1.76 4.44 8.45
N VAL A 47 3.07 4.54 8.72
CA VAL A 47 3.63 4.44 10.08
C VAL A 47 3.13 5.57 10.98
N ARG A 48 3.04 6.80 10.47
CA ARG A 48 2.47 7.94 11.24
C ARG A 48 0.99 7.75 11.58
N LEU A 49 0.25 7.05 10.72
CA LEU A 49 -1.15 6.69 10.93
C LEU A 49 -1.33 5.43 11.81
N GLY A 50 -0.25 4.87 12.36
CA GLY A 50 -0.30 3.71 13.26
C GLY A 50 -0.21 2.35 12.58
N TYR A 51 -0.06 2.29 11.26
CA TYR A 51 0.11 1.02 10.55
C TYR A 51 1.54 0.49 10.71
N ARG A 52 1.66 -0.79 11.08
CA ARG A 52 2.95 -1.49 11.09
C ARG A 52 3.33 -1.89 9.67
N VAL A 53 4.39 -1.28 9.12
CA VAL A 53 4.96 -1.64 7.82
C VAL A 53 6.25 -2.44 8.04
N PRO A 54 6.24 -3.78 7.87
CA PRO A 54 7.43 -4.59 8.05
C PRO A 54 8.38 -4.43 6.86
N ASN A 55 9.68 -4.25 7.13
CA ASN A 55 10.76 -4.30 6.12
C ASN A 55 10.44 -3.59 4.78
N PRO A 56 10.18 -2.26 4.79
CA PRO A 56 9.90 -1.54 3.55
C PRO A 56 11.05 -1.72 2.55
N LEU A 57 10.69 -1.92 1.28
CA LEU A 57 11.63 -2.22 0.21
C LEU A 57 12.42 -0.97 -0.21
N PRO A 58 13.70 -1.09 -0.58
CA PRO A 58 14.50 0.03 -1.06
C PRO A 58 14.08 0.46 -2.47
N ASP A 59 14.16 1.76 -2.73
CA ASP A 59 13.79 2.41 -4.01
C ASP A 59 12.42 1.94 -4.58
N PRO A 60 11.36 1.92 -3.77
CA PRO A 60 10.14 1.21 -4.12
C PRO A 60 9.39 1.87 -5.29
N GLU A 61 9.50 3.19 -5.47
CA GLU A 61 8.93 3.91 -6.62
C GLU A 61 9.55 3.46 -7.95
N ARG A 62 10.89 3.41 -8.00
CA ARG A 62 11.64 2.98 -9.19
C ARG A 62 11.33 1.52 -9.52
N ARG A 63 11.42 0.63 -8.53
CA ARG A 63 11.14 -0.80 -8.72
C ARG A 63 9.70 -1.07 -9.16
N LEU A 64 8.75 -0.32 -8.62
CA LEU A 64 7.35 -0.41 -9.06
C LEU A 64 7.22 -0.01 -10.53
N TYR A 65 7.82 1.12 -10.91
CA TYR A 65 7.77 1.58 -12.30
C TYR A 65 8.44 0.59 -13.26
N GLU A 66 9.62 0.06 -12.90
CA GLU A 66 10.34 -0.94 -13.70
C GLU A 66 9.52 -2.22 -13.91
N ARG A 67 8.83 -2.72 -12.87
CA ARG A 67 7.92 -3.87 -12.99
C ARG A 67 6.75 -3.59 -13.92
N LEU A 68 6.08 -2.45 -13.75
CA LEU A 68 4.95 -2.08 -14.61
C LEU A 68 5.39 -1.93 -16.07
N CYS A 69 6.58 -1.38 -16.31
CA CYS A 69 7.19 -1.32 -17.64
C CYS A 69 7.52 -2.70 -18.21
N ALA A 70 7.99 -3.64 -17.39
CA ALA A 70 8.28 -5.00 -17.82
C ALA A 70 7.00 -5.76 -18.22
N GLU A 71 5.87 -5.46 -17.59
CA GLU A 71 4.56 -6.03 -17.95
C GLU A 71 3.97 -5.38 -19.22
N ASP A 72 3.90 -4.04 -19.25
CA ASP A 72 3.42 -3.27 -20.40
C ASP A 72 3.92 -1.81 -20.32
N PRO A 73 4.93 -1.43 -21.13
CA PRO A 73 5.46 -0.07 -21.16
C PRO A 73 4.42 0.99 -21.52
N PHE A 74 3.42 0.66 -22.36
CA PHE A 74 2.45 1.64 -22.84
C PHE A 74 1.45 2.04 -21.76
N THR A 75 1.19 1.16 -20.80
CA THR A 75 0.28 1.42 -19.68
C THR A 75 0.99 1.64 -18.35
N ALA A 76 2.31 1.47 -18.28
CA ALA A 76 3.09 1.57 -17.04
C ALA A 76 2.85 2.89 -16.30
N HIS A 77 2.91 4.03 -17.00
CA HIS A 77 2.70 5.34 -16.39
C HIS A 77 1.27 5.53 -15.87
N SER A 78 0.25 5.10 -16.63
CA SER A 78 -1.15 5.25 -16.20
C SER A 78 -1.49 4.33 -15.04
N ARG A 79 -0.96 3.09 -15.03
CA ARG A 79 -1.06 2.12 -13.93
C ARG A 79 -0.37 2.63 -12.67
N TYR A 80 0.86 3.15 -12.80
CA TYR A 80 1.59 3.76 -11.69
C TYR A 80 0.78 4.89 -11.04
N ASN A 81 0.30 5.85 -11.85
CA ASN A 81 -0.49 6.96 -11.35
C ASN A 81 -1.80 6.51 -10.71
N ALA A 82 -2.44 5.45 -11.22
CA ALA A 82 -3.65 4.89 -10.63
C ALA A 82 -3.37 4.29 -9.23
N LEU A 83 -2.26 3.56 -9.07
CA LEU A 83 -1.85 2.99 -7.79
C LEU A 83 -1.53 4.08 -6.76
N ILE A 84 -0.76 5.11 -7.15
CA ILE A 84 -0.43 6.24 -6.27
C ILE A 84 -1.69 6.97 -5.81
N ARG A 85 -2.66 7.22 -6.71
CA ARG A 85 -3.93 7.83 -6.31
C ARG A 85 -4.72 6.98 -5.32
N ARG A 86 -4.73 5.66 -5.48
CA ARG A 86 -5.39 4.74 -4.54
C ARG A 86 -4.70 4.74 -3.17
N LEU A 87 -3.37 4.75 -3.12
CA LEU A 87 -2.60 4.90 -1.88
C LEU A 87 -2.95 6.22 -1.17
N VAL A 88 -2.89 7.34 -1.87
CA VAL A 88 -3.21 8.65 -1.27
C VAL A 88 -4.66 8.72 -0.79
N SER A 89 -5.59 8.10 -1.53
CA SER A 89 -6.99 7.99 -1.12
C SER A 89 -7.14 7.19 0.17
N PHE A 90 -6.41 6.07 0.30
CA PHE A 90 -6.39 5.28 1.52
C PHE A 90 -5.86 6.09 2.69
N GLU A 91 -4.69 6.71 2.54
CA GLU A 91 -4.04 7.50 3.61
C GLU A 91 -4.94 8.61 4.13
N ARG A 92 -5.62 9.32 3.23
CA ARG A 92 -6.59 10.37 3.61
C ARG A 92 -7.79 9.80 4.35
N ALA A 93 -8.35 8.69 3.87
CA ALA A 93 -9.49 8.07 4.52
C ALA A 93 -9.13 7.52 5.91
N ALA A 94 -7.93 6.94 6.05
CA ALA A 94 -7.39 6.48 7.33
C ALA A 94 -7.15 7.65 8.29
N GLU A 95 -6.57 8.74 7.83
CA GLU A 95 -6.36 9.97 8.61
C GLU A 95 -7.67 10.57 9.12
N CYS A 96 -8.75 10.56 8.32
CA CYS A 96 -10.08 11.00 8.77
C CYS A 96 -10.75 10.06 9.78
N ALA A 97 -10.33 8.79 9.83
CA ALA A 97 -10.89 7.78 10.73
C ALA A 97 -10.08 7.61 12.02
N SER A 98 -8.92 8.29 12.13
CA SER A 98 -7.97 8.20 13.26
C SER A 98 -8.31 9.15 14.41
#